data_AF-A0A9E1IIT1-F1
#
_entry.id   AF-A0A9E1IIT1-F1
#
_cell.length_a   1.000
_cell.length_b   1.000
_cell.length_c   1.000
_cell.angle_alpha   90.00
_cell.angle_beta   90.00
_cell.angle_gamma   90.00
#
_symmetry.space_group_name_H-M   'P 1'
#
loop_
_entity.id
_entity.type
_entity.pdbx_description
1 polymer ?
#
loop_
_entity_poly.entity_id
_entity_poly.type
_entity_poly.pdbx_seq_one_letter_code
_entity_poly.pdbx_strand_id
1 'polypeptide(L)'
;MEEQVPANLKNAAILQLVSGLLNFTIMPVIVYFTLALCCGLATFWAFGIGAVCGFVGFVLWPIGIFEIVSGGMTLANPKSGGKIMKICSYVELGSILCGGLVSCVAGGVVMSMLKDEEVTAYLEG
;
A
#
# COMPACT_ATOMS: atom_id res chain seq x y z
N MET A 1 25.41 -19.78 9.63
CA MET A 1 24.11 -20.25 9.13
C MET A 1 23.44 -19.05 8.50
N GLU A 2 23.19 -19.06 7.19
CA GLU A 2 22.27 -18.09 6.61
C GLU A 2 20.93 -18.30 7.31
N GLU A 3 20.50 -17.33 8.11
CA GLU A 3 19.21 -17.35 8.79
C GLU A 3 18.16 -17.50 7.69
N GLN A 4 17.47 -18.65 7.64
CA GLN A 4 16.46 -18.89 6.62
C GLN A 4 15.33 -17.88 6.85
N VAL A 5 15.26 -16.87 5.98
CA VAL A 5 14.19 -15.87 6.02
C VAL A 5 12.86 -16.58 5.73
N PRO A 6 11.84 -16.43 6.60
CA PRO A 6 10.56 -17.10 6.44
C PRO A 6 9.91 -16.80 5.08
N ALA A 7 9.32 -17.81 4.46
CA ALA A 7 8.68 -17.66 3.15
C ALA A 7 7.52 -16.64 3.19
N ASN A 8 6.77 -16.61 4.30
CA ASN A 8 5.66 -15.67 4.49
C ASN A 8 6.13 -14.21 4.59
N LEU A 9 7.33 -13.94 5.12
CA LEU A 9 7.89 -12.59 5.14
C LEU A 9 8.32 -12.13 3.73
N LYS A 10 8.87 -13.03 2.92
CA LYS A 10 9.19 -12.75 1.50
C LYS A 10 7.93 -12.52 0.69
N ASN A 11 6.91 -13.34 0.87
CA ASN A 11 5.62 -13.20 0.18
C ASN A 11 4.92 -11.89 0.58
N ALA A 12 4.96 -11.52 1.85
CA ALA A 12 4.46 -10.23 2.33
C ALA A 12 5.19 -9.05 1.65
N ALA A 13 6.52 -9.09 1.57
CA ALA A 13 7.31 -8.05 0.92
C ALA A 13 7.02 -7.93 -0.59
N ILE A 14 6.84 -9.06 -1.28
CA ILE A 14 6.46 -9.08 -2.70
C ILE A 14 5.04 -8.52 -2.88
N LEU A 15 4.09 -8.90 -2.02
CA LEU A 15 2.73 -8.39 -2.08
C LEU A 15 2.69 -6.87 -1.86
N GLN A 16 3.49 -6.36 -0.92
CA GLN A 16 3.66 -4.92 -0.67
C GLN A 16 4.22 -4.21 -1.93
N LEU A 17 5.23 -4.79 -2.59
CA LEU A 17 5.80 -4.24 -3.82
C LEU A 17 4.79 -4.21 -4.97
N VAL A 18 4.03 -5.29 -5.15
CA VAL A 18 3.01 -5.38 -6.22
C VAL A 18 1.89 -4.39 -5.94
N SER A 19 1.40 -4.32 -4.69
CA SER A 19 0.42 -3.31 -4.27
C SER A 19 0.94 -1.91 -4.56
N GLY A 20 2.18 -1.61 -4.16
CA GLY A 20 2.77 -0.29 -4.31
C GLY A 20 2.92 0.12 -5.77
N LEU A 21 3.31 -0.82 -6.64
CA LEU A 21 3.36 -0.60 -8.07
C LEU A 21 1.97 -0.32 -8.66
N LEU A 22 0.95 -1.07 -8.25
CA LEU A 22 -0.43 -0.83 -8.70
C LEU A 22 -0.94 0.55 -8.23
N ASN A 23 -0.67 0.92 -6.98
CA ASN A 23 -1.07 2.21 -6.41
C ASN A 23 -0.29 3.40 -6.97
N PHE A 24 0.96 3.18 -7.40
CA PHE A 24 1.76 4.22 -8.01
C PHE A 24 1.44 4.42 -9.50
N THR A 25 1.16 3.33 -10.24
CA THR A 25 1.05 3.39 -11.71
C THR A 25 -0.38 3.31 -12.23
N ILE A 26 -1.21 2.42 -11.69
CA ILE A 26 -2.52 2.08 -12.25
C ILE A 26 -3.65 2.82 -11.54
N MET A 27 -3.68 2.75 -10.21
CA MET A 27 -4.77 3.35 -9.42
C MET A 27 -4.92 4.85 -9.59
N PRO A 28 -3.87 5.67 -9.71
CA PRO A 28 -4.02 7.10 -9.95
C PRO A 28 -4.68 7.34 -11.29
N VAL A 29 -4.29 6.61 -12.33
CA VAL A 29 -4.92 6.72 -13.66
C VAL A 29 -6.39 6.32 -13.60
N ILE A 30 -6.73 5.20 -12.96
CA ILE A 30 -8.12 4.76 -12.80
C ILE A 30 -8.93 5.78 -11.98
N VAL A 31 -8.41 6.20 -10.83
CA VAL A 31 -9.08 7.17 -9.95
C VAL A 31 -9.24 8.51 -10.65
N TYR A 32 -8.22 9.02 -11.36
CA TYR A 32 -8.34 10.22 -12.17
C TYR A 32 -9.34 10.05 -13.31
N PHE A 33 -9.39 8.92 -14.03
CA PHE A 33 -10.36 8.70 -15.11
C PHE A 33 -11.78 8.56 -14.59
N THR A 34 -12.00 7.74 -13.57
CA THR A 34 -13.29 7.52 -12.94
C THR A 34 -13.79 8.81 -12.29
N LEU A 35 -12.93 9.54 -11.58
CA LEU A 35 -13.31 10.83 -11.00
C LEU A 35 -13.40 11.94 -12.04
N ALA A 36 -12.63 11.95 -13.13
CA ALA A 36 -12.83 12.92 -14.21
C ALA A 36 -14.15 12.66 -14.95
N LEU A 37 -14.57 11.41 -15.12
CA LEU A 37 -15.87 11.05 -15.69
C LEU A 37 -17.03 11.38 -14.72
N CYS A 38 -16.92 10.97 -13.46
CA CYS A 38 -17.97 11.20 -12.46
C CYS A 38 -18.02 12.64 -11.96
N CYS A 39 -16.86 13.23 -11.62
CA CYS A 39 -16.74 14.61 -11.17
C CYS A 39 -16.82 15.58 -12.35
N GLY A 40 -16.45 15.24 -13.60
CA GLY A 40 -16.67 16.09 -14.78
C GLY A 40 -18.15 16.33 -15.12
N LEU A 41 -19.01 15.34 -14.84
CA LEU A 41 -20.47 15.50 -14.87
C LEU A 41 -20.99 16.32 -13.68
N ALA A 42 -20.32 16.25 -12.52
CA ALA A 42 -20.72 16.97 -11.31
C ALA A 42 -20.16 18.41 -11.21
N THR A 43 -18.99 18.70 -11.80
CA THR A 43 -18.34 20.03 -11.79
C THR A 43 -19.01 21.02 -12.71
N PHE A 44 -19.89 20.57 -13.61
CA PHE A 44 -20.82 21.45 -14.30
C PHE A 44 -21.80 22.15 -13.32
N TRP A 45 -21.94 21.63 -12.09
CA TRP A 45 -22.83 22.16 -11.05
C TRP A 45 -22.15 22.50 -9.71
N ALA A 46 -21.00 21.91 -9.36
CA ALA A 46 -20.34 22.11 -8.08
C ALA A 46 -18.82 22.29 -8.22
N PHE A 47 -18.36 23.55 -8.26
CA PHE A 47 -16.98 23.97 -8.49
C PHE A 47 -15.95 23.50 -7.43
N GLY A 48 -16.37 22.84 -6.34
CA GLY A 48 -15.50 22.34 -5.27
C GLY A 48 -15.21 20.83 -5.30
N ILE A 49 -16.08 20.02 -5.92
CA ILE A 49 -15.98 18.55 -5.83
C ILE A 49 -14.81 18.03 -6.68
N GLY A 50 -14.58 18.61 -7.86
CA GLY A 50 -13.48 18.21 -8.74
C GLY A 50 -12.09 18.36 -8.13
N ALA A 51 -11.86 19.40 -7.31
CA ALA A 51 -10.58 19.63 -6.63
C ALA A 51 -10.32 18.58 -5.53
N VAL A 52 -11.36 18.20 -4.78
CA VAL A 52 -11.29 17.14 -3.76
C VAL A 52 -11.04 15.79 -4.43
N CYS A 53 -11.70 15.52 -5.56
CA CYS A 53 -11.50 14.31 -6.34
C CYS A 53 -10.04 14.14 -6.81
N GLY A 54 -9.43 15.19 -7.37
CA GLY A 54 -8.02 15.17 -7.79
C GLY A 54 -7.04 14.99 -6.62
N PHE A 55 -7.34 15.59 -5.45
CA PHE A 55 -6.51 15.45 -4.25
C PHE A 55 -6.48 14.00 -3.74
N VAL A 56 -7.61 13.28 -3.79
CA VAL A 56 -7.68 11.87 -3.39
C VAL A 56 -6.78 10.98 -4.26
N GLY A 57 -6.76 11.20 -5.57
CA GLY A 57 -5.86 10.50 -6.49
C GLY A 57 -4.37 10.81 -6.24
N PHE A 58 -4.05 12.04 -5.81
CA PHE A 58 -2.68 12.42 -5.46
C PHE A 58 -2.17 11.71 -4.20
N VAL A 59 -3.03 11.46 -3.21
CA VAL A 59 -2.63 10.79 -1.95
C VAL A 59 -2.23 9.32 -2.17
N LEU A 60 -2.71 8.67 -3.23
CA LEU A 60 -2.33 7.29 -3.58
C LEU A 60 -0.87 7.15 -4.04
N TRP A 61 -0.27 8.22 -4.58
CA TRP A 61 1.14 8.20 -5.02
C TRP A 61 2.13 8.06 -3.86
N PRO A 62 2.09 8.93 -2.82
CA PRO A 62 2.92 8.75 -1.64
C PRO A 62 2.73 7.39 -0.97
N ILE A 63 1.50 6.88 -0.92
CA ILE A 63 1.19 5.56 -0.36
C ILE A 63 1.87 4.47 -1.20
N GLY A 64 1.71 4.47 -2.53
CA GLY A 64 2.36 3.50 -3.41
C GLY A 64 3.89 3.54 -3.33
N ILE A 65 4.49 4.74 -3.21
CA ILE A 65 5.95 4.87 -3.00
C ILE A 65 6.36 4.26 -1.65
N PHE A 66 5.60 4.51 -0.59
CA PHE A 66 5.88 3.97 0.73
C PHE A 66 5.76 2.43 0.77
N GLU A 67 4.80 1.86 0.06
CA GLU A 67 4.65 0.42 -0.16
C GLU A 67 5.85 -0.18 -0.91
N ILE A 68 6.30 0.48 -1.98
CA ILE A 68 7.47 0.03 -2.76
C ILE A 68 8.73 0.06 -1.90
N VAL A 69 8.96 1.16 -1.18
CA VAL A 69 10.15 1.33 -0.33
C VAL A 69 10.15 0.33 0.82
N SER A 70 9.02 0.16 1.52
CA SER A 70 8.93 -0.78 2.65
C SER A 70 9.07 -2.24 2.19
N GLY A 71 8.48 -2.63 1.07
CA GLY A 71 8.66 -3.95 0.47
C GLY A 71 10.11 -4.19 0.01
N GLY A 72 10.71 -3.21 -0.66
CA GLY A 72 12.12 -3.28 -1.09
C GLY A 72 13.09 -3.36 0.09
N MET A 73 12.87 -2.57 1.14
CA MET A 73 13.66 -2.63 2.37
C MET A 73 13.52 -3.98 3.08
N THR A 74 12.34 -4.60 3.05
CA THR A 74 12.12 -5.93 3.63
C THR A 74 12.86 -7.01 2.85
N LEU A 75 12.93 -6.92 1.52
CA LEU A 75 13.73 -7.86 0.73
C LEU A 75 15.24 -7.67 0.95
N ALA A 76 15.71 -6.43 1.09
CA ALA A 76 17.13 -6.12 1.27
C ALA A 76 17.62 -6.36 2.71
N ASN A 77 16.80 -6.05 3.72
CA ASN A 77 17.09 -6.23 5.13
C ASN A 77 15.81 -6.65 5.88
N PRO A 78 15.51 -7.96 5.94
CA PRO A 78 14.25 -8.49 6.47
C PRO A 78 13.92 -8.07 7.90
N LYS A 79 14.93 -8.00 8.80
CA LYS A 79 14.71 -7.63 10.21
C LYS A 79 14.32 -6.16 10.40
N SER A 80 15.00 -5.25 9.71
CA SER A 80 14.68 -3.81 9.78
C SER A 80 13.45 -3.47 8.95
N GLY A 81 13.36 -4.03 7.75
CA GLY A 81 12.25 -3.81 6.81
C GLY A 81 10.92 -4.36 7.32
N GLY A 82 10.91 -5.51 7.99
CA GLY A 82 9.69 -6.08 8.57
C GLY A 82 8.98 -5.15 9.58
N LYS A 83 9.76 -4.37 10.36
CA LYS A 83 9.20 -3.37 11.29
C LYS A 83 8.57 -2.20 10.55
N ILE A 84 9.21 -1.72 9.48
CA ILE A 84 8.69 -0.64 8.64
C ILE A 84 7.46 -1.10 7.86
N MET A 85 7.47 -2.34 7.36
CA MET A 85 6.34 -2.94 6.65
C MET A 85 5.12 -3.05 7.56
N LYS A 86 5.28 -3.39 8.84
CA LYS A 86 4.18 -3.37 9.82
C LYS A 86 3.54 -1.98 9.95
N ILE A 87 4.35 -0.91 9.96
CA ILE A 87 3.86 0.47 9.96
C ILE A 87 3.16 0.80 8.63
N CYS A 88 3.75 0.37 7.51
CA CYS A 88 3.17 0.51 6.18
C CYS A 88 1.78 -0.12 6.11
N SER A 89 1.60 -1.33 6.63
CA SER A 89 0.29 -2.00 6.62
C SER A 89 -0.78 -1.28 7.44
N TYR A 90 -0.43 -0.59 8.53
CA TYR A 90 -1.39 0.26 9.25
C TYR A 90 -1.79 1.49 8.43
N VAL A 91 -0.85 2.11 7.72
CA VAL A 91 -1.13 3.23 6.82
C VAL A 91 -1.99 2.78 5.63
N GLU A 92 -1.71 1.60 5.09
CA GLU A 92 -2.48 0.95 4.03
C GLU A 92 -3.93 0.71 4.42
N LEU A 93 -4.22 0.27 5.64
CA LEU A 93 -5.63 0.17 6.10
C LEU A 93 -6.35 1.52 6.07
N GLY A 94 -5.66 2.61 6.39
CA GLY A 94 -6.21 3.96 6.32
C GLY A 94 -6.46 4.46 4.89
N SER A 95 -5.76 3.89 3.90
CA SER A 95 -5.86 4.30 2.49
C SER A 95 -7.24 4.08 1.86
N ILE A 96 -8.11 3.26 2.47
CA ILE A 96 -9.49 3.08 2.01
C ILE A 96 -10.26 4.41 1.99
N LEU A 97 -9.93 5.33 2.90
CA LEU A 97 -10.50 6.67 2.95
C LEU A 97 -10.13 7.52 1.72
N CYS A 98 -9.06 7.14 1.03
CA CYS A 98 -8.55 7.77 -0.19
C CYS A 98 -8.80 6.91 -1.44
N GLY A 99 -9.72 5.94 -1.39
CA GLY A 99 -10.02 5.05 -2.53
C GLY A 99 -8.94 3.99 -2.81
N GLY A 100 -7.97 3.82 -1.91
CA GLY A 100 -6.90 2.82 -1.99
C GLY A 100 -7.38 1.42 -1.59
N LEU A 101 -8.37 0.87 -2.30
CA LEU A 101 -8.93 -0.45 -1.95
C LEU A 101 -7.88 -1.57 -2.08
N VAL A 102 -6.98 -1.45 -3.08
CA VAL A 102 -5.88 -2.40 -3.31
C VAL A 102 -4.88 -2.38 -2.15
N SER A 103 -4.40 -1.19 -1.76
CA SER A 103 -3.57 -0.99 -0.57
C SER A 103 -4.22 -1.57 0.68
N CYS A 104 -5.50 -1.28 0.92
CA CYS A 104 -6.19 -1.75 2.12
C CYS A 104 -6.27 -3.28 2.20
N VAL A 105 -6.54 -3.95 1.08
CA VAL A 105 -6.56 -5.42 1.02
C VAL A 105 -5.15 -5.98 1.21
N ALA A 106 -4.15 -5.41 0.52
CA ALA A 106 -2.75 -5.81 0.65
C ALA A 106 -2.26 -5.69 2.09
N GLY A 107 -2.50 -4.55 2.75
CA GLY A 107 -2.13 -4.31 4.15
C GLY A 107 -2.83 -5.26 5.12
N GLY A 108 -4.11 -5.60 4.88
CA GLY A 108 -4.81 -6.61 5.66
C GLY A 108 -4.16 -8.00 5.55
N VAL A 109 -3.81 -8.41 4.33
CA VAL A 109 -3.14 -9.70 4.06
C VAL A 109 -1.73 -9.72 4.63
N VAL A 110 -0.95 -8.66 4.44
CA VAL A 110 0.42 -8.53 4.98
C VAL A 110 0.41 -8.57 6.50
N MET A 111 -0.52 -7.89 7.17
CA MET A 111 -0.66 -8.00 8.62
C MET A 111 -0.99 -9.43 9.07
N SER A 112 -1.80 -10.17 8.30
CA SER A 112 -2.07 -11.58 8.61
C SER A 112 -0.81 -12.43 8.48
N MET A 113 0.03 -12.18 7.48
CA MET A 113 1.31 -12.87 7.28
C MET A 113 2.35 -12.48 8.34
N LEU A 114 2.33 -11.24 8.81
CA LEU A 114 3.22 -10.75 9.87
C LEU A 114 2.82 -11.22 11.27
N LYS A 115 1.60 -11.74 11.44
CA LYS A 115 1.15 -12.37 12.69
C LYS A 115 1.51 -13.85 12.79
N ASP A 116 2.10 -14.42 11.74
CA ASP A 116 2.63 -15.77 11.79
C ASP A 116 3.69 -15.88 12.89
N GLU A 117 3.62 -16.94 13.69
CA GLU A 117 4.54 -17.18 14.81
C GLU A 117 5.99 -17.29 14.31
N GLU A 118 6.22 -17.88 13.14
CA GLU A 118 7.55 -18.02 12.54
C GLU A 118 8.14 -16.66 12.15
N VAL A 119 7.31 -15.79 11.57
CA VAL A 119 7.72 -14.44 11.16
C VAL A 119 7.94 -13.55 12.37
N THR A 120 7.08 -13.65 13.38
CA THR A 120 7.21 -12.88 14.62
C THR A 120 8.48 -13.24 15.37
N ALA A 121 8.75 -14.55 15.54
CA ALA A 121 9.97 -15.02 16.17
C ALA A 121 11.23 -14.56 15.43
N TYR A 122 11.21 -14.55 14.09
CA TYR A 122 12.32 -14.06 13.27
C TYR A 122 12.57 -12.53 13.40
N LEU A 123 11.50 -11.74 13.55
CA LEU A 123 11.61 -10.27 13.66
C LEU A 123 11.96 -9.80 15.08
N GLU A 124 11.68 -10.62 16.10
CA GLU A 124 11.95 -10.33 17.51
C GLU A 124 13.24 -10.96 18.05
N GLY A 125 13.74 -12.02 17.41
CA GLY A 125 15.04 -12.66 17.68
C GLY A 125 16.22 -11.96 17.02
#